data_AF-A0AB33CAQ4-F1
#
_entry.id   AF-A0AB33CAQ4-F1
#
_cell.length_a   1.000
_cell.length_b   1.000
_cell.length_c   1.000
_cell.angle_alpha   90.00
_cell.angle_beta   90.00
_cell.angle_gamma   90.00
#
_symmetry.space_group_name_H-M   'P 1'
#
loop_
_entity.id
_entity.type
_entity.pdbx_description
1 polymer ?
#
loop_
_entity_poly.entity_id
_entity_poly.type
_entity_poly.pdbx_seq_one_letter_code
_entity_poly.pdbx_strand_id
1 'polypeptide(L)'
;MLNRRQFLYATGAGVLLAASRPACALPPAVNVDDMLRARWAQIERGTGGRLGICLLDSATGKRLGQREDERFPMCSTFKFVLAAAVLQQVDQGKLTLAQQVKIHASDMLEHAPVTERHVGGSLSIGELCRATMIYSDNPAANLLFPLVGDPAGVTAFLRGVGDAQTRTDRYEPEMNRFAAGDPRDTTTPAAMAATLRTLLLGDALQPASRKQLTDWMIDNRTGDDCLRAGLTAGWKIGDKTGSNGTDTRNDIAILWPPKGRGPLLLTTYLNGAKVDDAARDAALKAVAVAVRESIAG
;
A
#
# COMPACT_ATOMS: atom_id res chain seq x y z
N MET A 1 -7.79 10.44 -103.55
CA MET A 1 -6.62 9.61 -103.92
C MET A 1 -5.65 9.62 -102.74
N LEU A 2 -5.30 8.43 -102.24
CA LEU A 2 -4.40 8.18 -101.11
C LEU A 2 -2.93 8.05 -101.57
N ASN A 3 -2.00 8.24 -100.61
CA ASN A 3 -0.58 7.84 -100.51
C ASN A 3 0.45 9.00 -100.49
N ARG A 4 1.57 8.99 -99.75
CA ARG A 4 2.28 7.98 -98.93
C ARG A 4 3.45 8.66 -98.17
N ARG A 5 3.93 8.02 -97.08
CA ARG A 5 5.22 8.17 -96.33
C ARG A 5 5.20 9.07 -95.08
N GLN A 6 4.99 8.50 -93.88
CA GLN A 6 5.96 7.86 -92.97
C GLN A 6 6.92 8.85 -92.26
N PHE A 7 6.76 9.05 -90.95
CA PHE A 7 7.76 8.64 -89.94
C PHE A 7 7.22 8.80 -88.51
N LEU A 8 7.57 7.85 -87.64
CA LEU A 8 7.22 7.77 -86.22
C LEU A 8 7.80 8.95 -85.42
N TYR A 9 7.18 9.31 -84.28
CA TYR A 9 7.79 9.12 -82.96
C TYR A 9 6.73 9.29 -81.86
N ALA A 10 6.62 8.25 -81.04
CA ALA A 10 5.79 8.18 -79.86
C ALA A 10 6.55 8.70 -78.62
N THR A 11 5.93 9.60 -77.86
CA THR A 11 6.24 9.96 -76.47
C THR A 11 4.99 10.65 -75.92
N GLY A 12 4.42 10.37 -74.77
CA GLY A 12 4.65 9.43 -73.70
C GLY A 12 3.66 9.88 -72.62
N ALA A 13 2.50 9.25 -72.53
CA ALA A 13 1.50 9.57 -71.50
C ALA A 13 1.99 8.98 -70.17
N GLY A 14 2.65 9.81 -69.35
CA GLY A 14 3.05 9.46 -68.00
C GLY A 14 1.82 9.31 -67.12
N VAL A 15 1.34 8.06 -66.96
CA VAL A 15 0.42 7.71 -65.88
C VAL A 15 1.22 7.75 -64.58
N LEU A 16 1.01 8.80 -63.78
CA LEU A 16 1.46 8.86 -62.39
C LEU A 16 0.64 7.85 -61.56
N LEU A 17 1.07 6.59 -61.53
CA LEU A 17 0.68 5.68 -60.44
C LEU A 17 1.38 6.16 -59.17
N ALA A 18 0.66 6.97 -58.39
CA ALA A 18 1.01 7.21 -57.00
C ALA A 18 0.86 5.88 -56.25
N ALA A 19 1.97 5.18 -56.04
CA ALA A 19 2.02 4.03 -55.15
C ALA A 19 1.75 4.53 -53.73
N SER A 20 0.49 4.44 -53.29
CA SER A 20 0.13 4.58 -51.88
C SER A 20 0.77 3.44 -51.11
N ARG A 21 1.98 3.68 -50.58
CA ARG A 21 2.55 2.80 -49.55
C ARG A 21 1.56 2.78 -48.40
N PRO A 22 1.12 1.60 -47.92
CA PRO A 22 0.39 1.56 -46.66
C PRO A 22 1.31 2.19 -45.62
N ALA A 23 0.86 3.28 -45.00
CA ALA A 23 1.53 3.81 -43.85
C ALA A 23 1.54 2.68 -42.82
N CYS A 24 2.70 2.07 -42.58
CA CYS A 24 2.88 1.21 -41.42
C CYS A 24 2.58 2.08 -40.21
N ALA A 25 1.37 1.96 -39.67
CA ALA A 25 1.06 2.54 -38.38
C ALA A 25 2.06 1.95 -37.40
N LEU A 26 2.93 2.80 -36.84
CA LEU A 26 3.78 2.41 -35.74
C LEU A 26 2.85 1.81 -34.67
N PRO A 27 3.16 0.63 -34.10
CA PRO A 27 2.37 0.12 -33.00
C PRO A 27 2.31 1.21 -31.93
N PRO A 28 1.14 1.46 -31.32
CA PRO A 28 1.00 2.49 -30.31
C PRO A 28 2.06 2.26 -29.23
N ALA A 29 2.76 3.33 -28.83
CA ALA A 29 3.74 3.26 -27.76
C ALA A 29 3.08 2.63 -26.54
N VAL A 30 3.65 1.53 -26.04
CA VAL A 30 3.06 0.79 -24.93
C VAL A 30 3.13 1.68 -23.68
N ASN A 31 1.97 1.98 -23.11
CA ASN A 31 1.85 2.81 -21.91
C ASN A 31 2.32 2.02 -20.68
N VAL A 32 3.31 2.56 -19.96
CA VAL A 32 3.88 1.95 -18.74
C VAL A 32 2.80 1.68 -17.68
N ASP A 33 1.83 2.59 -17.55
CA ASP A 33 0.71 2.42 -16.60
C ASP A 33 -0.13 1.19 -16.96
N ASP A 34 -0.39 0.95 -18.25
CA ASP A 34 -1.19 -0.18 -18.72
C ASP A 34 -0.42 -1.51 -18.56
N MET A 35 0.90 -1.51 -18.79
CA MET A 35 1.75 -2.66 -18.51
C MET A 35 1.76 -3.01 -17.02
N LEU A 36 1.83 -2.01 -16.15
CA LEU A 36 1.82 -2.20 -14.71
C LEU A 36 0.48 -2.79 -14.23
N ARG A 37 -0.66 -2.26 -14.72
CA ARG A 37 -1.97 -2.84 -14.43
C ARG A 37 -2.11 -4.26 -14.97
N ALA A 38 -1.61 -4.55 -16.17
CA ALA A 38 -1.65 -5.90 -16.74
C ALA A 38 -0.88 -6.91 -15.89
N ARG A 39 0.29 -6.51 -15.35
CA ARG A 39 1.07 -7.33 -14.41
C ARG A 39 0.34 -7.55 -13.09
N TRP A 40 -0.26 -6.52 -12.49
CA TRP A 40 -1.06 -6.66 -11.28
C TRP A 40 -2.27 -7.57 -11.47
N ALA A 41 -2.94 -7.50 -12.62
CA ALA A 41 -4.03 -8.40 -12.95
C ALA A 41 -3.56 -9.87 -13.09
N GLN A 42 -2.34 -10.10 -13.60
CA GLN A 42 -1.74 -11.43 -13.64
C GLN A 42 -1.43 -11.97 -12.24
N ILE A 43 -0.86 -11.14 -11.37
CA ILE A 43 -0.59 -11.50 -9.96
C ILE A 43 -1.90 -11.88 -9.27
N GLU A 44 -2.95 -11.05 -9.38
CA GLU A 44 -4.27 -11.33 -8.82
C GLU A 44 -4.78 -12.71 -9.24
N ARG A 45 -4.81 -13.00 -10.56
CA ARG A 45 -5.26 -14.29 -11.10
C ARG A 45 -4.48 -15.47 -10.51
N GLY A 46 -3.18 -15.31 -10.29
CA GLY A 46 -2.30 -16.35 -9.71
C GLY A 46 -2.63 -16.69 -8.26
N THR A 47 -3.22 -15.76 -7.50
CA THR A 47 -3.60 -15.99 -6.09
C THR A 47 -4.96 -16.65 -5.92
N GLY A 48 -5.84 -16.57 -6.93
CA GLY A 48 -7.24 -16.99 -6.82
C GLY A 48 -8.12 -16.13 -5.91
N GLY A 49 -7.61 -14.99 -5.42
CA GLY A 49 -8.31 -14.01 -4.58
C GLY A 49 -8.52 -12.65 -5.26
N ARG A 50 -8.79 -11.61 -4.46
CA ARG A 50 -8.87 -10.21 -4.91
C ARG A 50 -7.64 -9.44 -4.46
N LEU A 51 -7.03 -8.67 -5.35
CA LEU A 51 -5.84 -7.87 -5.06
C LEU A 51 -6.13 -6.38 -5.30
N GLY A 52 -6.26 -5.63 -4.21
CA GLY A 52 -6.39 -4.18 -4.20
C GLY A 52 -5.03 -3.52 -4.11
N ILE A 53 -4.73 -2.61 -5.05
CA ILE A 53 -3.46 -1.88 -5.11
C ILE A 53 -3.74 -0.41 -5.37
N CYS A 54 -3.05 0.46 -4.66
CA CYS A 54 -2.92 1.87 -4.99
C CYS A 54 -1.44 2.28 -4.89
N LEU A 55 -0.93 2.86 -5.97
CA LEU A 55 0.36 3.52 -6.06
C LEU A 55 0.11 5.01 -6.21
N LEU A 56 0.60 5.81 -5.27
CA LEU A 56 0.48 7.26 -5.26
C LEU A 56 1.87 7.90 -5.28
N ASP A 57 2.14 8.69 -6.31
CA ASP A 57 3.35 9.49 -6.41
C ASP A 57 3.17 10.77 -5.57
N SER A 58 3.95 10.92 -4.49
CA SER A 58 3.75 12.02 -3.54
C SER A 58 4.09 13.40 -4.12
N ALA A 59 4.98 13.46 -5.10
CA ALA A 59 5.44 14.71 -5.71
C ALA A 59 4.41 15.25 -6.70
N THR A 60 3.81 14.37 -7.51
CA THR A 60 2.86 14.76 -8.56
C THR A 60 1.40 14.61 -8.15
N GLY A 61 1.11 13.81 -7.11
CA GLY A 61 -0.24 13.40 -6.76
C GLY A 61 -0.86 12.39 -7.74
N LYS A 62 -0.11 11.92 -8.76
CA LYS A 62 -0.59 10.91 -9.71
C LYS A 62 -0.88 9.62 -8.97
N ARG A 63 -2.07 9.07 -9.21
CA ARG A 63 -2.53 7.78 -8.67
C ARG A 63 -2.69 6.74 -9.77
N LEU A 64 -2.25 5.53 -9.48
CA LEU A 64 -2.43 4.35 -10.32
C LEU A 64 -2.83 3.16 -9.45
N GLY A 65 -3.85 2.40 -9.83
CA GLY A 65 -4.33 1.31 -8.98
C GLY A 65 -5.13 0.23 -9.69
N GLN A 66 -5.50 -0.79 -8.91
CA GLN A 66 -6.37 -1.90 -9.26
C GLN A 66 -7.27 -2.14 -8.06
N ARG A 67 -8.60 -2.18 -8.25
CA ARG A 67 -9.59 -2.29 -7.16
C ARG A 67 -9.33 -1.27 -6.04
N GLU A 68 -8.85 -0.07 -6.40
CA GLU A 68 -8.30 0.88 -5.45
C GLU A 68 -9.35 1.48 -4.51
N ASP A 69 -10.63 1.46 -4.93
CA ASP A 69 -11.76 1.95 -4.15
C ASP A 69 -12.64 0.81 -3.59
N GLU A 70 -12.25 -0.46 -3.76
CA GLU A 70 -12.92 -1.60 -3.13
C GLU A 70 -12.49 -1.77 -1.66
N ARG A 71 -13.39 -2.28 -0.82
CA ARG A 71 -13.08 -2.55 0.59
C ARG A 71 -12.32 -3.87 0.77
N PHE A 72 -11.31 -3.80 1.63
CA PHE A 72 -10.50 -4.92 2.09
C PHE A 72 -10.36 -4.88 3.63
N PRO A 73 -10.35 -6.04 4.30
CA PRO A 73 -10.03 -6.08 5.72
C PRO A 73 -8.62 -5.56 5.94
N MET A 74 -8.47 -4.65 6.92
CA MET A 74 -7.16 -4.10 7.25
C MET A 74 -6.24 -5.18 7.85
N CYS A 75 -6.81 -6.06 8.68
CA CYS A 75 -6.03 -6.81 9.66
C CYS A 75 -5.07 -5.85 10.36
N SER A 76 -3.87 -6.30 10.74
CA SER A 76 -2.87 -5.48 11.43
C SER A 76 -2.36 -4.21 10.70
N THR A 77 -2.78 -3.87 9.47
CA THR A 77 -2.43 -2.56 8.89
C THR A 77 -3.05 -1.41 9.67
N PHE A 78 -4.12 -1.63 10.45
CA PHE A 78 -4.71 -0.60 11.31
C PHE A 78 -3.73 -0.07 12.38
N LYS A 79 -2.73 -0.87 12.79
CA LYS A 79 -1.77 -0.50 13.84
C LYS A 79 -0.98 0.76 13.47
N PHE A 80 -0.80 1.01 12.17
CA PHE A 80 -0.27 2.27 11.65
C PHE A 80 -1.13 3.47 12.05
N VAL A 81 -2.44 3.42 11.81
CA VAL A 81 -3.35 4.53 12.13
C VAL A 81 -3.61 4.64 13.64
N LEU A 82 -3.55 3.53 14.38
CA LEU A 82 -3.60 3.52 15.84
C LEU A 82 -2.38 4.25 16.44
N ALA A 83 -1.17 3.90 16.01
CA ALA A 83 0.05 4.58 16.47
C ALA A 83 0.04 6.07 16.11
N ALA A 84 -0.46 6.44 14.92
CA ALA A 84 -0.64 7.83 14.53
C ALA A 84 -1.66 8.57 15.42
N ALA A 85 -2.78 7.94 15.78
CA ALA A 85 -3.76 8.51 16.68
C ALA A 85 -3.18 8.76 18.08
N VAL A 86 -2.36 7.83 18.60
CA VAL A 86 -1.63 7.99 19.86
C VAL A 86 -0.66 9.17 19.79
N LEU A 87 0.12 9.26 18.71
CA LEU A 87 1.03 10.39 18.48
C LEU A 87 0.29 11.72 18.37
N GLN A 88 -0.91 11.75 17.81
CA GLN A 88 -1.73 12.96 17.80
C GLN A 88 -2.14 13.40 19.22
N GLN A 89 -2.45 12.46 20.12
CA GLN A 89 -2.71 12.79 21.53
C GLN A 89 -1.44 13.34 22.22
N VAL A 90 -0.25 12.85 21.85
CA VAL A 90 1.04 13.38 22.33
C VAL A 90 1.27 14.80 21.82
N ASP A 91 1.02 15.06 20.53
CA ASP A 91 1.14 16.40 19.94
C ASP A 91 0.20 17.42 20.58
N GLN A 92 -0.96 16.96 21.06
CA GLN A 92 -1.93 17.77 21.79
C GLN A 92 -1.61 17.91 23.29
N GLY A 93 -0.51 17.33 23.77
CA GLY A 93 -0.10 17.38 25.17
C GLY A 93 -0.98 16.56 26.13
N LYS A 94 -1.83 15.67 25.60
CA LYS A 94 -2.74 14.82 26.40
C LYS A 94 -2.09 13.54 26.89
N LEU A 95 -1.10 13.03 26.14
CA LEU A 95 -0.30 11.86 26.48
C LEU A 95 1.18 12.21 26.39
N THR A 96 2.02 11.36 26.99
CA THR A 96 3.46 11.36 26.72
C THR A 96 3.89 9.94 26.36
N LEU A 97 4.84 9.79 25.45
CA LEU A 97 5.35 8.46 25.09
C LEU A 97 6.02 7.74 26.27
N ALA A 98 6.48 8.48 27.29
CA ALA A 98 7.11 7.94 28.49
C ALA A 98 6.12 7.42 29.55
N GLN A 99 4.83 7.74 29.43
CA GLN A 99 3.80 7.30 30.36
C GLN A 99 3.73 5.76 30.38
N GLN A 100 3.68 5.20 31.58
CA GLN A 100 3.69 3.75 31.80
C GLN A 100 2.29 3.16 31.76
N VAL A 101 2.16 2.00 31.13
CA VAL A 101 0.95 1.17 31.04
C VAL A 101 1.28 -0.18 31.66
N LYS A 102 0.47 -0.61 32.64
CA LYS A 102 0.65 -1.92 33.29
C LYS A 102 0.30 -3.03 32.31
N ILE A 103 1.06 -4.12 32.37
CA ILE A 103 0.82 -5.31 31.55
C ILE A 103 0.30 -6.43 32.46
N HIS A 104 -0.96 -6.80 32.27
CA HIS A 104 -1.61 -7.86 33.01
C HIS A 104 -1.60 -9.17 32.23
N ALA A 105 -1.64 -10.30 32.94
CA ALA A 105 -1.77 -11.61 32.30
C ALA A 105 -3.07 -11.73 31.48
N SER A 106 -4.13 -11.03 31.89
CA SER A 106 -5.42 -10.97 31.20
C SER A 106 -5.38 -10.21 29.87
N ASP A 107 -4.33 -9.43 29.60
CA ASP A 107 -4.20 -8.67 28.36
C ASP A 107 -3.64 -9.53 27.22
N MET A 108 -3.07 -10.70 27.54
CA MET A 108 -2.32 -11.51 26.59
C MET A 108 -3.22 -12.20 25.57
N LEU A 109 -2.77 -12.15 24.33
CA LEU A 109 -3.34 -12.83 23.16
C LEU A 109 -2.27 -13.71 22.53
N GLU A 110 -2.66 -14.58 21.60
CA GLU A 110 -1.77 -15.56 20.97
C GLU A 110 -0.49 -14.93 20.37
N HIS A 111 -0.61 -13.79 19.68
CA HIS A 111 0.53 -13.08 19.10
C HIS A 111 0.99 -11.91 19.98
N ALA A 112 1.84 -12.21 20.96
CA ALA A 112 2.35 -11.27 21.97
C ALA A 112 3.90 -11.26 22.11
N PRO A 113 4.66 -11.10 21.01
CA PRO A 113 6.11 -11.30 21.01
C PRO A 113 6.92 -10.35 21.91
N VAL A 114 6.33 -9.22 22.35
CA VAL A 114 6.96 -8.25 23.25
C VAL A 114 6.26 -8.22 24.60
N THR A 115 4.94 -8.08 24.59
CA THR A 115 4.16 -7.81 25.80
C THR A 115 4.15 -8.98 26.79
N GLU A 116 4.18 -10.22 26.30
CA GLU A 116 4.20 -11.43 27.15
C GLU A 116 5.38 -11.43 28.14
N ARG A 117 6.55 -10.95 27.72
CA ARG A 117 7.76 -10.90 28.54
C ARG A 117 7.71 -9.84 29.66
N HIS A 118 6.70 -8.99 29.65
CA HIS A 118 6.55 -7.87 30.58
C HIS A 118 5.32 -8.01 31.48
N VAL A 119 4.65 -9.17 31.45
CA VAL A 119 3.50 -9.46 32.33
C VAL A 119 3.88 -9.28 33.81
N GLY A 120 3.04 -8.54 34.54
CA GLY A 120 3.29 -8.14 35.93
C GLY A 120 4.10 -6.86 36.08
N GLY A 121 4.69 -6.34 34.99
CA GLY A 121 5.40 -5.07 34.92
C GLY A 121 4.62 -3.99 34.18
N SER A 122 5.36 -3.10 33.51
CA SER A 122 4.81 -2.05 32.67
C SER A 122 5.67 -1.83 31.42
N LEU A 123 5.05 -1.29 30.38
CA LEU A 123 5.72 -0.72 29.22
C LEU A 123 5.24 0.72 29.05
N SER A 124 6.11 1.58 28.54
CA SER A 124 5.72 2.94 28.15
C SER A 124 4.82 2.92 26.90
N ILE A 125 4.01 3.98 26.72
CA ILE A 125 3.19 4.15 25.51
C ILE A 125 4.04 4.06 24.24
N GLY A 126 5.25 4.64 24.26
CA GLY A 126 6.21 4.56 23.15
C GLY A 126 6.68 3.13 22.88
N GLU A 127 6.93 2.33 23.91
CA GLU A 127 7.29 0.93 23.77
C GLU A 127 6.13 0.08 23.23
N LEU A 128 4.89 0.36 23.64
CA LEU A 128 3.70 -0.29 23.09
C LEU A 128 3.48 0.06 21.62
N CYS A 129 3.60 1.34 21.25
CA CYS A 129 3.51 1.79 19.84
C CYS A 129 4.60 1.10 19.01
N ARG A 130 5.83 1.05 19.53
CA ARG A 130 6.94 0.36 18.88
C ARG A 130 6.65 -1.14 18.71
N ALA A 131 6.18 -1.82 19.76
CA ALA A 131 5.87 -3.25 19.73
C ALA A 131 4.80 -3.58 18.68
N THR A 132 3.71 -2.80 18.66
CA THR A 132 2.61 -3.03 17.73
C THR A 132 2.97 -2.66 16.29
N MET A 133 3.82 -1.65 16.07
CA MET A 133 4.28 -1.29 14.72
C MET A 133 5.29 -2.29 14.16
N ILE A 134 6.29 -2.67 14.96
CA ILE A 134 7.46 -3.41 14.47
C ILE A 134 7.23 -4.92 14.44
N TYR A 135 6.53 -5.45 15.45
CA TYR A 135 6.30 -6.89 15.61
C TYR A 135 4.82 -7.27 15.48
N SER A 136 3.95 -6.30 15.20
CA SER A 136 2.50 -6.51 15.14
C SER A 136 1.89 -7.05 16.43
N ASP A 137 2.51 -6.78 17.59
CA ASP A 137 2.07 -7.27 18.91
C ASP A 137 0.59 -6.90 19.20
N ASN A 138 -0.25 -7.92 19.42
CA ASN A 138 -1.70 -7.76 19.54
C ASN A 138 -2.11 -7.17 20.90
N PRO A 139 -1.62 -7.66 22.05
CA PRO A 139 -1.89 -7.01 23.33
C PRO A 139 -1.47 -5.55 23.36
N ALA A 140 -0.32 -5.21 22.74
CA ALA A 140 0.11 -3.83 22.65
C ALA A 140 -0.91 -2.95 21.91
N ALA A 141 -1.51 -3.43 20.82
CA ALA A 141 -2.59 -2.69 20.15
C ALA A 141 -3.82 -2.52 21.05
N ASN A 142 -4.24 -3.59 21.73
CA ASN A 142 -5.39 -3.55 22.64
C ASN A 142 -5.18 -2.60 23.82
N LEU A 143 -3.97 -2.52 24.36
CA LEU A 143 -3.62 -1.58 25.42
C LEU A 143 -3.55 -0.12 24.96
N LEU A 144 -3.30 0.14 23.68
CA LEU A 144 -3.27 1.49 23.11
C LEU A 144 -4.66 2.03 22.74
N PHE A 145 -5.60 1.16 22.37
CA PHE A 145 -6.96 1.56 21.97
C PHE A 145 -7.66 2.48 22.99
N PRO A 146 -7.71 2.18 24.30
CA PRO A 146 -8.36 3.03 25.28
C PRO A 146 -7.78 4.45 25.36
N LEU A 147 -6.50 4.62 25.02
CA LEU A 147 -5.81 5.91 25.07
C LEU A 147 -6.27 6.87 23.97
N VAL A 148 -6.95 6.36 22.95
CA VAL A 148 -7.43 7.14 21.80
C VAL A 148 -8.95 7.09 21.66
N GLY A 149 -9.68 6.59 22.67
CA GLY A 149 -11.14 6.46 22.63
C GLY A 149 -11.63 5.19 21.93
N ASP A 150 -10.89 4.09 22.09
CA ASP A 150 -11.23 2.75 21.59
C ASP A 150 -11.30 2.71 20.04
N PRO A 151 -11.76 1.62 19.37
CA PRO A 151 -11.82 1.58 17.90
C PRO A 151 -12.61 2.74 17.28
N ALA A 152 -13.64 3.25 17.96
CA ALA A 152 -14.40 4.41 17.50
C ALA A 152 -13.54 5.69 17.45
N GLY A 153 -12.64 5.87 18.41
CA GLY A 153 -11.73 7.00 18.47
C GLY A 153 -10.67 7.00 17.38
N VAL A 154 -10.16 5.82 16.99
CA VAL A 154 -9.30 5.68 15.80
C VAL A 154 -10.06 6.06 14.52
N THR A 155 -11.31 5.63 14.39
CA THR A 155 -12.17 6.06 13.26
C THR A 155 -12.40 7.58 13.28
N ALA A 156 -12.64 8.18 14.44
CA ALA A 156 -12.81 9.62 14.57
C ALA A 156 -11.53 10.39 14.20
N PHE A 157 -10.37 9.90 14.62
CA PHE A 157 -9.07 10.42 14.20
C PHE A 157 -8.92 10.40 12.67
N LEU A 158 -9.25 9.29 12.03
CA LEU A 158 -9.20 9.13 10.57
C LEU A 158 -10.08 10.15 9.86
N ARG A 159 -11.31 10.37 10.35
CA ARG A 159 -12.20 11.41 9.81
C ARG A 159 -11.59 12.81 9.96
N GLY A 160 -10.96 13.08 11.11
CA GLY A 160 -10.27 14.35 11.37
C GLY A 160 -9.09 14.63 10.43
N VAL A 161 -8.44 13.60 9.90
CA VAL A 161 -7.34 13.74 8.92
C VAL A 161 -7.80 13.55 7.46
N GLY A 162 -9.11 13.53 7.21
CA GLY A 162 -9.70 13.52 5.87
C GLY A 162 -9.96 12.14 5.27
N ASP A 163 -9.76 11.05 6.01
CA ASP A 163 -10.11 9.70 5.56
C ASP A 163 -11.58 9.40 5.90
N ALA A 164 -12.43 9.32 4.87
CA ALA A 164 -13.85 9.03 4.99
C ALA A 164 -14.19 7.53 4.90
N GLN A 165 -13.23 6.67 4.52
CA GLN A 165 -13.48 5.28 4.16
C GLN A 165 -13.03 4.30 5.23
N THR A 166 -11.84 4.50 5.78
CA THR A 166 -11.24 3.61 6.77
C THR A 166 -12.05 3.63 8.06
N ARG A 167 -12.27 2.46 8.66
CA ARG A 167 -12.96 2.31 9.93
C ARG A 167 -12.38 1.16 10.75
N THR A 168 -12.31 1.37 12.04
CA THR A 168 -11.96 0.36 13.06
C THR A 168 -13.16 0.20 13.98
N ASP A 169 -13.57 -1.04 14.19
CA ASP A 169 -14.82 -1.39 14.85
C ASP A 169 -14.64 -2.38 15.99
N ARG A 170 -13.55 -3.16 15.97
CA ARG A 170 -13.27 -4.21 16.95
C ARG A 170 -11.83 -4.16 17.44
N TYR A 171 -11.57 -4.83 18.57
CA TYR A 171 -10.23 -5.07 19.09
C TYR A 171 -9.57 -6.26 18.38
N GLU A 172 -8.29 -6.49 18.65
CA GLU A 172 -7.65 -7.77 18.37
C GLU A 172 -8.22 -8.85 19.32
N PRO A 173 -8.41 -10.10 18.86
CA PRO A 173 -8.19 -10.58 17.49
C PRO A 173 -9.42 -10.48 16.57
N GLU A 174 -10.60 -10.08 17.08
CA GLU A 174 -11.87 -10.14 16.34
C GLU A 174 -11.88 -9.31 15.06
N MET A 175 -11.10 -8.23 15.01
CA MET A 175 -11.00 -7.36 13.84
C MET A 175 -10.45 -8.06 12.57
N ASN A 176 -9.75 -9.19 12.72
CA ASN A 176 -9.23 -9.96 11.58
C ASN A 176 -10.31 -10.76 10.85
N ARG A 177 -11.53 -10.84 11.41
CA ARG A 177 -12.65 -11.53 10.78
C ARG A 177 -13.25 -10.66 9.68
N PHE A 178 -13.35 -11.23 8.48
CA PHE A 178 -13.93 -10.60 7.31
C PHE A 178 -15.01 -11.48 6.70
N ALA A 179 -16.08 -10.84 6.22
CA ALA A 179 -17.09 -11.44 5.37
C ALA A 179 -17.41 -10.49 4.22
N ALA A 180 -17.78 -11.03 3.06
CA ALA A 180 -18.19 -10.21 1.93
C ALA A 180 -19.38 -9.32 2.32
N GLY A 181 -19.25 -8.01 2.08
CA GLY A 181 -20.26 -7.01 2.44
C GLY A 181 -20.19 -6.51 3.89
N ASP A 182 -19.36 -7.08 4.76
CA ASP A 182 -19.12 -6.55 6.10
C ASP A 182 -18.11 -5.38 6.01
N PRO A 183 -18.53 -4.13 6.32
CA PRO A 183 -17.64 -2.99 6.22
C PRO A 183 -16.70 -2.86 7.43
N ARG A 184 -16.89 -3.65 8.51
CA ARG A 184 -16.13 -3.48 9.75
C ARG A 184 -14.65 -3.75 9.56
N ASP A 185 -13.81 -2.93 10.18
CA ASP A 185 -12.34 -3.05 10.15
C ASP A 185 -11.75 -3.08 8.73
N THR A 186 -12.40 -2.39 7.81
CA THR A 186 -11.97 -2.28 6.40
C THR A 186 -11.44 -0.89 6.05
N THR A 187 -10.61 -0.87 5.02
CA THR A 187 -10.22 0.33 4.27
C THR A 187 -10.35 0.07 2.78
N THR A 188 -10.03 1.07 1.97
CA THR A 188 -9.76 0.92 0.53
C THR A 188 -8.28 1.23 0.29
N PRO A 189 -7.60 0.59 -0.68
CA PRO A 189 -6.22 0.92 -1.02
C PRO A 189 -6.00 2.43 -1.24
N ALA A 190 -6.89 3.10 -1.98
CA ALA A 190 -6.78 4.53 -2.27
C ALA A 190 -6.88 5.39 -1.00
N ALA A 191 -7.83 5.09 -0.10
CA ALA A 191 -7.96 5.80 1.17
C ALA A 191 -6.72 5.63 2.06
N MET A 192 -6.24 4.40 2.23
CA MET A 192 -5.03 4.16 3.03
C MET A 192 -3.79 4.82 2.41
N ALA A 193 -3.65 4.85 1.08
CA ALA A 193 -2.55 5.55 0.40
C ALA A 193 -2.61 7.07 0.63
N ALA A 194 -3.80 7.65 0.59
CA ALA A 194 -4.01 9.06 0.95
C ALA A 194 -3.70 9.33 2.42
N THR A 195 -4.13 8.45 3.33
CA THR A 195 -3.85 8.53 4.77
C THR A 195 -2.35 8.42 5.06
N LEU A 196 -1.63 7.51 4.39
CA LEU A 196 -0.17 7.45 4.45
C LEU A 196 0.47 8.78 4.04
N ARG A 197 0.04 9.38 2.91
CA ARG A 197 0.55 10.68 2.47
C ARG A 197 0.29 11.77 3.52
N THR A 198 -0.92 11.84 4.06
CA THR A 198 -1.30 12.84 5.07
C THR A 198 -0.47 12.71 6.35
N LEU A 199 -0.30 11.48 6.85
CA LEU A 199 0.37 11.25 8.14
C LEU A 199 1.89 11.25 8.06
N LEU A 200 2.47 10.86 6.92
CA LEU A 200 3.92 10.72 6.76
C LEU A 200 4.57 11.92 6.06
N LEU A 201 3.83 12.67 5.24
CA LEU A 201 4.36 13.74 4.40
C LEU A 201 3.61 15.07 4.56
N GLY A 202 2.39 15.07 5.12
CA GLY A 202 1.60 16.27 5.43
C GLY A 202 1.71 16.68 6.90
N ASP A 203 0.99 17.73 7.29
CA ASP A 203 1.13 18.37 8.61
C ASP A 203 0.07 17.93 9.63
N ALA A 204 -0.50 16.73 9.45
CA ALA A 204 -1.48 16.16 10.38
C ALA A 204 -0.87 15.74 11.74
N LEU A 205 0.44 15.54 11.78
CA LEU A 205 1.25 15.28 12.97
C LEU A 205 2.39 16.32 13.03
N GLN A 206 2.81 16.66 14.25
CA GLN A 206 4.00 17.49 14.45
C GLN A 206 5.24 16.81 13.84
N PRO A 207 6.27 17.57 13.43
CA PRO A 207 7.44 17.01 12.74
C PRO A 207 8.12 15.85 13.49
N ALA A 208 8.22 15.93 14.83
CA ALA A 208 8.81 14.88 15.65
C ALA A 208 7.97 13.59 15.62
N SER A 209 6.64 13.71 15.78
CA SER A 209 5.70 12.60 15.73
C SER A 209 5.64 11.94 14.35
N ARG A 210 5.60 12.75 13.28
CA ARG A 210 5.69 12.28 11.89
C ARG A 210 6.98 11.49 11.63
N LYS A 211 8.11 12.02 12.10
CA LYS A 211 9.40 11.31 12.02
C LYS A 211 9.36 10.00 12.78
N GLN A 212 8.87 9.98 14.01
CA GLN A 212 8.81 8.79 14.86
C GLN A 212 7.93 7.69 14.25
N LEU A 213 6.77 8.05 13.68
CA LEU A 213 5.89 7.13 12.98
C LEU A 213 6.60 6.51 11.76
N THR A 214 7.30 7.35 10.99
CA THR A 214 8.09 6.91 9.83
C THR A 214 9.21 5.95 10.25
N ASP A 215 9.92 6.25 11.34
CA ASP A 215 11.00 5.41 11.86
C ASP A 215 10.47 4.04 12.30
N TRP A 216 9.31 3.98 12.97
CA TRP A 216 8.68 2.70 13.32
C TRP A 216 8.28 1.86 12.10
N MET A 217 7.80 2.49 11.02
CA MET A 217 7.52 1.79 9.77
C MET A 217 8.82 1.27 9.11
N ILE A 218 9.89 2.05 9.15
CA ILE A 218 11.21 1.63 8.61
C ILE A 218 11.73 0.41 9.37
N ASP A 219 11.57 0.40 10.69
CA ASP A 219 12.08 -0.65 11.57
C ASP A 219 11.23 -1.94 11.61
N ASN A 220 10.08 -1.96 10.93
CA ASN A 220 9.18 -3.12 10.87
C ASN A 220 9.92 -4.42 10.50
N ARG A 221 9.58 -5.51 11.21
CA ARG A 221 10.20 -6.84 11.05
C ARG A 221 9.26 -7.91 10.50
N THR A 222 8.04 -7.51 10.12
CA THR A 222 7.01 -8.45 9.67
C THR A 222 6.82 -8.46 8.15
N GLY A 223 7.48 -7.56 7.42
CA GLY A 223 7.30 -7.38 5.97
C GLY A 223 8.50 -7.76 5.11
N ASP A 224 9.51 -8.42 5.67
CA ASP A 224 10.76 -8.74 4.96
C ASP A 224 10.51 -9.58 3.69
N ASP A 225 9.56 -10.52 3.74
CA ASP A 225 9.17 -11.37 2.61
C ASP A 225 8.07 -10.76 1.70
N CYS A 226 7.50 -9.61 2.10
CA CYS A 226 6.40 -8.93 1.41
C CYS A 226 6.92 -7.90 0.38
N LEU A 227 6.50 -6.62 0.47
CA LEU A 227 6.93 -5.58 -0.47
C LEU A 227 8.45 -5.37 -0.42
N ARG A 228 9.06 -5.49 0.77
CA ARG A 228 10.51 -5.31 0.96
C ARG A 228 11.33 -6.23 0.05
N ALA A 229 10.95 -7.50 -0.06
CA ALA A 229 11.63 -8.49 -0.90
C ALA A 229 11.61 -8.16 -2.40
N GLY A 230 10.73 -7.27 -2.85
CA GLY A 230 10.63 -6.86 -4.26
C GLY A 230 11.56 -5.70 -4.62
N LEU A 231 12.17 -5.04 -3.64
CA LEU A 231 13.02 -3.87 -3.83
C LEU A 231 14.50 -4.28 -3.84
N THR A 232 15.34 -3.48 -4.50
CA THR A 232 16.79 -3.71 -4.61
C THR A 232 17.58 -2.72 -3.76
N ALA A 233 18.90 -2.92 -3.67
CA ALA A 233 19.82 -1.98 -3.06
C ALA A 233 19.56 -0.53 -3.54
N GLY A 234 19.56 0.41 -2.60
CA GLY A 234 19.31 1.84 -2.84
C GLY A 234 17.85 2.29 -2.63
N TRP A 235 16.90 1.37 -2.54
CA TRP A 235 15.55 1.69 -2.07
C TRP A 235 15.50 1.70 -0.55
N LYS A 236 14.85 2.72 0.01
CA LYS A 236 14.43 2.70 1.42
C LYS A 236 12.92 2.43 1.45
N ILE A 237 12.47 1.70 2.45
CA ILE A 237 11.05 1.36 2.66
C ILE A 237 10.73 1.46 4.15
N GLY A 238 9.56 1.99 4.45
CA GLY A 238 8.88 1.83 5.72
C GLY A 238 7.50 1.28 5.47
N ASP A 239 7.12 0.21 6.17
CA ASP A 239 5.91 -0.54 5.88
C ASP A 239 5.18 -1.00 7.16
N LYS A 240 3.93 -1.46 6.99
CA LYS A 240 3.17 -2.19 7.99
C LYS A 240 2.34 -3.28 7.33
N THR A 241 2.54 -4.51 7.78
CA THR A 241 1.80 -5.68 7.28
C THR A 241 0.47 -5.91 8.00
N GLY A 242 -0.40 -6.71 7.38
CA GLY A 242 -1.60 -7.28 7.97
C GLY A 242 -1.87 -8.70 7.46
N SER A 243 -2.37 -9.59 8.34
CA SER A 243 -2.78 -10.95 7.98
C SER A 243 -3.87 -11.43 8.93
N ASN A 244 -4.76 -12.30 8.45
CA ASN A 244 -5.70 -13.04 9.30
C ASN A 244 -5.30 -14.52 9.48
N GLY A 245 -4.15 -14.93 8.93
CA GLY A 245 -3.66 -16.31 8.99
C GLY A 245 -4.34 -17.28 8.02
N THR A 246 -5.39 -16.89 7.29
CA THR A 246 -6.15 -17.80 6.43
C THR A 246 -6.05 -17.45 4.95
N ASP A 247 -6.54 -16.28 4.54
CA ASP A 247 -6.70 -15.91 3.13
C ASP A 247 -6.38 -14.44 2.82
N THR A 248 -6.07 -13.66 3.85
CA THR A 248 -5.77 -12.22 3.75
C THR A 248 -4.30 -11.96 4.05
N ARG A 249 -3.65 -11.14 3.21
CA ARG A 249 -2.28 -10.68 3.41
C ARG A 249 -2.13 -9.28 2.81
N ASN A 250 -1.71 -8.33 3.63
CA ASN A 250 -1.67 -6.92 3.28
C ASN A 250 -0.30 -6.36 3.61
N ASP A 251 0.11 -5.36 2.85
CA ASP A 251 1.29 -4.56 3.16
C ASP A 251 1.10 -3.14 2.63
N ILE A 252 1.34 -2.15 3.49
CA ILE A 252 1.23 -0.73 3.18
C ILE A 252 2.55 -0.03 3.44
N ALA A 253 3.03 0.77 2.49
CA ALA A 253 4.39 1.26 2.52
C ALA A 253 4.56 2.67 1.98
N ILE A 254 5.54 3.38 2.55
CA ILE A 254 6.22 4.49 1.92
C ILE A 254 7.55 3.98 1.34
N LEU A 255 7.78 4.27 0.06
CA LEU A 255 8.96 3.87 -0.70
C LEU A 255 9.75 5.12 -1.05
N TRP A 256 11.06 5.10 -0.81
CA TRP A 256 11.97 6.12 -1.32
C TRP A 256 12.81 5.50 -2.44
N PRO A 257 12.51 5.82 -3.72
CA PRO A 257 13.31 5.36 -4.85
C PRO A 257 14.73 5.96 -4.80
N PRO A 258 15.72 5.30 -5.44
CA PRO A 258 17.04 5.87 -5.59
C PRO A 258 17.02 7.13 -6.47
N LYS A 259 18.12 7.90 -6.47
CA LYS A 259 18.36 9.08 -7.34
C LYS A 259 17.45 10.29 -7.11
N GLY A 260 16.97 10.50 -5.89
CA GLY A 260 16.33 11.76 -5.48
C GLY A 260 14.90 11.96 -6.00
N ARG A 261 14.24 10.91 -6.50
CA ARG A 261 12.80 10.94 -6.77
C ARG A 261 12.04 11.08 -5.45
N GLY A 262 10.92 11.81 -5.47
CA GLY A 262 10.02 11.91 -4.33
C GLY A 262 9.49 10.55 -3.87
N PRO A 263 9.04 10.42 -2.61
CA PRO A 263 8.49 9.17 -2.09
C PRO A 263 7.26 8.69 -2.87
N LEU A 264 7.06 7.37 -2.90
CA LEU A 264 5.86 6.74 -3.41
C LEU A 264 5.12 6.06 -2.26
N LEU A 265 3.80 6.11 -2.28
CA LEU A 265 2.95 5.45 -1.30
C LEU A 265 2.30 4.26 -2.01
N LEU A 266 2.57 3.06 -1.52
CA LEU A 266 2.09 1.81 -2.11
C LEU A 266 1.29 1.05 -1.07
N THR A 267 0.01 0.82 -1.34
CA THR A 267 -0.85 0.00 -0.49
C THR A 267 -1.28 -1.24 -1.24
N THR A 268 -1.14 -2.40 -0.62
CA THR A 268 -1.49 -3.69 -1.21
C THR A 268 -2.36 -4.49 -0.23
N TYR A 269 -3.52 -4.92 -0.71
CA TYR A 269 -4.49 -5.68 0.05
C TYR A 269 -4.89 -6.93 -0.74
N LEU A 270 -4.48 -8.11 -0.28
CA LEU A 270 -4.90 -9.39 -0.84
C LEU A 270 -5.89 -10.05 0.10
N ASN A 271 -7.05 -10.45 -0.40
CA ASN A 271 -8.09 -11.11 0.39
C ASN A 271 -8.74 -12.27 -0.39
N GLY A 272 -9.09 -13.35 0.31
CA GLY A 272 -9.70 -14.53 -0.30
C GLY A 272 -8.74 -15.30 -1.19
N ALA A 273 -7.44 -15.19 -0.95
CA ALA A 273 -6.43 -15.94 -1.68
C ALA A 273 -6.58 -17.45 -1.42
N LYS A 274 -6.36 -18.26 -2.46
CA LYS A 274 -6.47 -19.73 -2.42
C LYS A 274 -5.10 -20.41 -2.46
N VAL A 275 -4.07 -19.66 -2.09
CA VAL A 275 -2.68 -20.08 -2.08
C VAL A 275 -2.14 -19.99 -0.65
N ASP A 276 -1.06 -20.70 -0.38
CA ASP A 276 -0.42 -20.69 0.93
C ASP A 276 0.22 -19.33 1.29
N ASP A 277 0.68 -19.21 2.53
CA ASP A 277 1.28 -18.00 3.10
C ASP A 277 2.47 -17.51 2.28
N ALA A 278 3.35 -18.41 1.86
CA ALA A 278 4.54 -18.08 1.07
C ALA A 278 4.16 -17.51 -0.30
N ALA A 279 3.13 -18.07 -0.94
CA ALA A 279 2.61 -17.56 -2.21
C ALA A 279 1.87 -16.22 -2.05
N ARG A 280 1.21 -15.98 -0.90
CA ARG A 280 0.65 -14.66 -0.58
C ARG A 280 1.75 -13.60 -0.43
N ASP A 281 2.83 -13.92 0.28
CA ASP A 281 4.01 -13.05 0.40
C ASP A 281 4.68 -12.79 -0.97
N ALA A 282 4.86 -13.85 -1.76
CA ALA A 282 5.39 -13.75 -3.11
C ALA A 282 4.53 -12.86 -4.04
N ALA A 283 3.21 -12.86 -3.86
CA ALA A 283 2.31 -11.98 -4.60
C ALA A 283 2.56 -10.50 -4.26
N LEU A 284 2.69 -10.16 -2.97
CA LEU A 284 3.02 -8.79 -2.56
C LEU A 284 4.42 -8.37 -3.04
N LYS A 285 5.41 -9.25 -2.91
CA LYS A 285 6.75 -9.06 -3.50
C LYS A 285 6.67 -8.74 -5.00
N ALA A 286 5.89 -9.50 -5.76
CA ALA A 286 5.74 -9.29 -7.19
C ALA A 286 5.11 -7.94 -7.54
N VAL A 287 4.22 -7.41 -6.70
CA VAL A 287 3.70 -6.04 -6.84
C VAL A 287 4.83 -5.02 -6.72
N ALA A 288 5.67 -5.12 -5.69
CA ALA A 288 6.81 -4.22 -5.50
C ALA A 288 7.83 -4.31 -6.65
N VAL A 289 8.10 -5.53 -7.17
CA VAL A 289 8.95 -5.73 -8.35
C VAL A 289 8.39 -4.99 -9.57
N ALA A 290 7.08 -5.11 -9.83
CA ALA A 290 6.44 -4.45 -10.95
C ALA A 290 6.51 -2.92 -10.83
N VAL A 291 6.28 -2.37 -9.63
CA VAL A 291 6.43 -0.93 -9.34
C VAL A 291 7.87 -0.48 -9.59
N ARG A 292 8.86 -1.15 -9.01
CA ARG A 292 10.29 -0.84 -9.20
C ARG A 292 10.69 -0.77 -10.68
N GLU A 293 10.25 -1.76 -11.46
CA GLU A 293 10.59 -1.84 -12.89
C GLU A 293 9.90 -0.74 -13.71
N SER A 294 8.68 -0.34 -13.35
CA SER A 294 7.97 0.76 -14.02
C SER A 294 8.61 2.14 -13.85
N ILE A 295 9.50 2.29 -12.86
CA ILE A 295 10.18 3.56 -12.51
C ILE A 295 11.61 3.59 -13.05
N ALA A 296 12.18 2.43 -13.36
CA ALA A 296 13.54 2.30 -13.87
C ALA A 296 13.64 2.47 -15.40
N GLY A 297 12.53 2.32 -16.12
CA GLY A 297 12.40 2.62 -17.54
C GLY A 297 12.00 4.07 -17.78
#